data_AF-A0A359MRF0-F1
#
_entry.id   AF-A0A359MRF0-F1
#
_cell.length_a   1.000
_cell.length_b   1.000
_cell.length_c   1.000
_cell.angle_alpha   90.00
_cell.angle_beta   90.00
_cell.angle_gamma   90.00
#
_symmetry.space_group_name_H-M   'P 1'
#
loop_
_entity.id
_entity.type
_entity.pdbx_description
1 polymer ?
#
loop_
_entity_poly.entity_id
_entity_poly.type
_entity_poly.pdbx_seq_one_letter_code
_entity_poly.pdbx_strand_id
1 'polypeptide(L)'
;MKKSKNIIQSTGNDKRFKLRIYLTLCLTLFVVFLLPFTASMVRAASTYITVEEFAKELAEEIGLKSVDGPEESRYVNALIEKSIIQPNDFSSYTAYLTRADAGVLLNRADEYLNGDTLDPKLVEQALGKRISDISSIEEDKRLDVVKCYLKGFIKGYSNGKYSANRKFKGNSKMSYDGALKCIAMLKDKSLRAKISPDGQLIRTTNLPKNADKYPYILASYPNEYYDGWKFMFEGVTASTYDTETNQWKVRKLDHFKEWAYPFEVDKSTDIPNFAELKDKMLDVWVEKARTHLETIFNADYRTIDEEWVETVLKTDYTYGYGRMQDNTKKWIEKYVKRMKKNETIIESSQIAIDGSSLYYYYGHYHLRTYVRYRILSSETVYENKTPYDTNDILYTSGHPICFSNFELGKWKECCFDIVLGDYGEGDLGVLYTVFVEPFYLFEKES
;
A
#
# COMPACT_ATOMS: atom_id res chain seq x y z
N MET A 1 104.00 16.31 -30.74
CA MET A 1 103.13 15.20 -30.28
C MET A 1 101.83 15.18 -31.10
N LYS A 2 101.47 14.00 -31.59
CA LYS A 2 100.37 13.68 -32.53
C LYS A 2 98.95 13.80 -31.94
N LYS A 3 98.00 14.28 -32.77
CA LYS A 3 96.65 13.74 -33.11
C LYS A 3 95.71 14.92 -33.46
N SER A 4 95.50 15.23 -34.73
CA SER A 4 94.53 14.64 -35.69
C SER A 4 93.06 14.73 -35.26
N LYS A 5 92.31 15.57 -35.97
CA LYS A 5 90.86 15.51 -36.15
C LYS A 5 90.41 14.07 -36.44
N ASN A 6 89.27 13.66 -35.89
CA ASN A 6 88.30 12.89 -36.66
C ASN A 6 86.88 13.10 -36.13
N ILE A 7 86.07 13.61 -37.04
CA ILE A 7 84.61 13.63 -37.05
C ILE A 7 84.14 12.18 -37.19
N ILE A 8 83.16 11.75 -36.39
CA ILE A 8 82.31 10.61 -36.74
C ILE A 8 80.85 11.03 -36.53
N GLN A 9 80.15 11.11 -37.67
CA GLN A 9 78.71 11.07 -37.81
C GLN A 9 78.14 9.77 -37.23
N SER A 10 77.03 9.88 -36.50
CA SER A 10 76.08 8.79 -36.23
C SER A 10 74.93 9.40 -35.43
N THR A 11 73.64 9.28 -35.78
CA THR A 11 72.99 8.42 -36.76
C THR A 11 71.57 8.94 -37.01
N GLY A 12 71.16 8.99 -38.28
CA GLY A 12 69.78 9.22 -38.72
C GLY A 12 68.81 8.08 -38.40
N ASN A 13 69.08 7.30 -37.35
CA ASN A 13 68.28 6.15 -36.95
C ASN A 13 67.14 6.54 -35.99
N ASP A 14 67.33 7.56 -35.14
CA ASP A 14 66.32 7.98 -34.17
C ASP A 14 65.12 8.70 -34.82
N LYS A 15 65.35 9.51 -35.86
CA LYS A 15 64.26 10.15 -36.62
C LYS A 15 63.44 9.15 -37.44
N ARG A 16 64.09 8.12 -38.01
CA ARG A 16 63.40 7.06 -38.77
C ARG A 16 62.62 6.12 -37.85
N PHE A 17 63.09 5.90 -36.63
CA PHE A 17 62.38 5.12 -35.61
C PHE A 17 61.13 5.85 -35.10
N LYS A 18 61.24 7.15 -34.79
CA LYS A 18 60.10 8.00 -34.41
C LYS A 18 59.08 8.15 -35.53
N LEU A 19 59.53 8.34 -36.78
CA LEU A 19 58.64 8.41 -37.94
C LEU A 19 57.90 7.09 -38.19
N ARG A 20 58.56 5.94 -37.97
CA ARG A 20 57.92 4.61 -38.06
C ARG A 20 56.88 4.43 -36.96
N ILE A 21 57.14 4.84 -35.73
CA ILE A 21 56.15 4.79 -34.63
C ILE A 21 54.94 5.66 -34.95
N TYR A 22 55.15 6.89 -35.44
CA TYR A 22 54.04 7.77 -35.84
C TYR A 22 53.26 7.23 -37.04
N LEU A 23 53.92 6.65 -38.04
CA LEU A 23 53.22 6.01 -39.17
C LEU A 23 52.43 4.79 -38.73
N THR A 24 52.95 3.95 -37.83
CA THR A 24 52.23 2.78 -37.31
C THR A 24 51.04 3.20 -36.44
N LEU A 25 51.18 4.25 -35.61
CA LEU A 25 50.08 4.85 -34.84
C LEU A 25 49.02 5.51 -35.73
N CYS A 26 49.42 6.18 -36.82
CA CYS A 26 48.48 6.73 -37.79
C CYS A 26 47.79 5.63 -38.61
N LEU A 27 48.49 4.54 -38.97
CA LEU A 27 47.86 3.41 -39.68
C LEU A 27 46.89 2.65 -38.78
N THR A 28 47.19 2.45 -37.49
CA THR A 28 46.24 1.80 -36.57
C THR A 28 45.03 2.69 -36.28
N LEU A 29 45.19 4.01 -36.19
CA LEU A 29 44.05 4.94 -36.11
C LEU A 29 43.21 4.97 -37.39
N PHE A 30 43.82 4.76 -38.56
CA PHE A 30 43.10 4.75 -39.84
C PHE A 30 42.37 3.42 -40.10
N VAL A 31 42.92 2.29 -39.63
CA VAL A 31 42.27 0.97 -39.75
C VAL A 31 41.07 0.84 -38.81
N VAL A 32 41.04 1.54 -37.67
CA VAL A 32 39.84 1.62 -36.81
C VAL A 32 38.71 2.43 -37.46
N PHE A 33 39.02 3.31 -38.43
CA PHE A 33 38.02 4.10 -39.18
C PHE A 33 37.52 3.42 -40.46
N LEU A 34 38.11 2.29 -40.87
CA LEU A 34 37.78 1.57 -42.12
C LEU A 34 37.16 0.19 -41.89
N LEU A 35 36.78 -0.15 -40.65
CA LEU A 35 35.76 -1.19 -40.49
C LEU A 35 34.51 -0.71 -41.22
N PRO A 36 33.88 -1.54 -42.07
CA PRO A 36 32.59 -1.19 -42.61
C PRO A 36 31.69 -0.98 -41.39
N PHE A 37 31.26 0.26 -41.17
CA PHE A 37 29.96 0.50 -40.60
C PHE A 37 29.01 -0.33 -41.47
N THR A 38 28.73 -1.57 -41.07
CA THR A 38 27.37 -2.05 -41.26
C THR A 38 26.56 -0.93 -40.65
N ALA A 39 25.89 -0.16 -41.49
CA ALA A 39 24.77 0.63 -41.06
C ALA A 39 23.80 -0.38 -40.46
N SER A 40 24.04 -0.75 -39.20
CA SER A 40 23.01 -1.08 -38.27
C SER A 40 22.09 0.11 -38.42
N MET A 41 21.00 -0.06 -39.17
CA MET A 41 19.81 0.73 -38.94
C MET A 41 19.45 0.47 -37.48
N VAL A 42 20.14 1.18 -36.59
CA VAL A 42 19.56 1.55 -35.31
C VAL A 42 18.46 2.53 -35.74
N ARG A 43 17.31 1.98 -36.17
CA ARG A 43 16.04 2.68 -36.00
C ARG A 43 16.11 3.10 -34.54
N ALA A 44 16.07 4.41 -34.29
CA ALA A 44 15.88 4.88 -32.94
C ALA A 44 14.68 4.09 -32.39
N ALA A 45 14.94 3.19 -31.44
CA ALA A 45 13.89 2.37 -30.88
C ALA A 45 12.86 3.36 -30.33
N SER A 46 11.63 3.27 -30.82
CA SER A 46 10.56 4.12 -30.33
C SER A 46 10.52 3.97 -28.81
N THR A 47 10.47 5.09 -28.09
CA THR A 47 10.37 5.05 -26.62
C THR A 47 9.14 4.29 -26.15
N TYR A 48 8.11 4.24 -27.00
CA TYR A 48 6.82 3.59 -26.75
C TYR A 48 6.60 2.42 -27.70
N ILE A 49 5.97 1.37 -27.19
CA ILE A 49 5.61 0.18 -27.96
C ILE A 49 4.26 0.38 -28.66
N THR A 50 4.13 -0.17 -29.86
CA THR A 50 2.84 -0.26 -30.57
C THR A 50 2.04 -1.50 -30.14
N VAL A 51 0.76 -1.56 -30.50
CA VAL A 51 -0.08 -2.73 -30.20
C VAL A 51 0.45 -3.98 -30.91
N GLU A 52 0.85 -3.89 -32.18
CA GLU A 52 1.38 -5.01 -32.95
C GLU A 52 2.71 -5.56 -32.39
N GLU A 53 3.61 -4.67 -31.95
CA GLU A 53 4.88 -5.06 -31.33
C GLU A 53 4.60 -5.77 -30.01
N PHE A 54 3.71 -5.23 -29.18
CA PHE A 54 3.33 -5.87 -27.92
C PHE A 54 2.64 -7.22 -28.14
N ALA A 55 1.73 -7.31 -29.13
CA ALA A 55 1.04 -8.53 -29.48
C ALA A 55 2.00 -9.65 -29.88
N LYS A 56 3.04 -9.32 -30.67
CA LYS A 56 4.10 -10.26 -31.02
C LYS A 56 4.83 -10.77 -29.78
N GLU A 57 5.39 -9.86 -28.97
CA GLU A 57 6.17 -10.21 -27.78
C GLU A 57 5.32 -11.02 -26.78
N LEU A 58 4.05 -10.66 -26.62
CA LEU A 58 3.10 -11.38 -25.77
C LEU A 58 2.83 -12.78 -26.30
N ALA A 59 2.50 -12.92 -27.58
CA ALA A 59 2.19 -14.20 -28.21
C ALA A 59 3.39 -15.17 -28.13
N GLU A 60 4.59 -14.68 -28.41
CA GLU A 60 5.84 -15.45 -28.29
C GLU A 60 6.09 -15.87 -26.84
N GLU A 61 5.88 -14.97 -25.87
CA GLU A 61 6.05 -15.27 -24.45
C GLU A 61 5.12 -16.40 -23.99
N ILE A 62 3.86 -16.40 -24.42
CA ILE A 62 2.88 -17.43 -24.06
C ILE A 62 2.89 -18.65 -24.99
N GLY A 63 3.87 -18.75 -25.90
CA GLY A 63 4.11 -19.93 -26.73
C GLY A 63 3.18 -20.08 -27.94
N LEU A 64 2.48 -19.02 -28.33
CA LEU A 64 1.67 -19.01 -29.55
C LEU A 64 2.55 -18.83 -30.79
N LYS A 65 2.16 -19.51 -31.87
CA LYS A 65 2.76 -19.32 -33.20
C LYS A 65 1.97 -18.29 -33.98
N SER A 66 2.62 -17.56 -34.86
CA SER A 66 1.97 -16.67 -35.81
C SER A 66 1.00 -17.45 -36.72
N VAL A 67 -0.18 -16.90 -36.98
CA VAL A 67 -1.20 -17.52 -37.85
C VAL A 67 -1.64 -16.55 -38.94
N ASP A 68 -2.09 -17.10 -40.07
CA ASP A 68 -2.67 -16.29 -41.15
C ASP A 68 -4.09 -15.86 -40.77
N GLY A 69 -4.51 -14.70 -41.26
CA GLY A 69 -5.80 -14.13 -40.90
C GLY A 69 -6.03 -12.77 -41.53
N PRO A 70 -7.11 -12.08 -41.13
CA PRO A 70 -7.51 -10.80 -41.72
C PRO A 70 -6.54 -9.65 -41.40
N GLU A 71 -5.85 -9.69 -40.26
CA GLU A 71 -4.90 -8.65 -39.87
C GLU A 71 -3.52 -8.85 -40.52
N GLU A 72 -2.84 -7.76 -40.86
CA GLU A 72 -1.47 -7.81 -41.42
C GLU A 72 -0.49 -8.48 -40.45
N SER A 73 -0.65 -8.24 -39.16
CA SER A 73 0.15 -8.88 -38.12
C SER A 73 -0.38 -10.28 -37.81
N ARG A 74 0.38 -11.29 -38.23
CA ARG A 74 0.09 -12.71 -37.95
C ARG A 74 0.05 -13.06 -36.46
N TYR A 75 0.71 -12.27 -35.61
CA TYR A 75 0.65 -12.45 -34.16
C TYR A 75 -0.61 -11.83 -33.55
N VAL A 76 -1.13 -10.73 -34.12
CA VAL A 76 -2.44 -10.20 -33.75
C VAL A 76 -3.52 -11.25 -34.05
N ASN A 77 -3.50 -11.85 -35.24
CA ASN A 77 -4.43 -12.94 -35.59
C ASN A 77 -4.35 -14.09 -34.57
N ALA A 78 -3.15 -14.47 -34.11
CA ALA A 78 -2.97 -15.55 -33.15
C ALA A 78 -3.60 -15.22 -31.78
N LEU A 79 -3.52 -13.97 -31.34
CA LEU A 79 -4.16 -13.53 -30.09
C LEU A 79 -5.69 -13.39 -30.23
N ILE A 80 -6.18 -13.03 -31.42
CA ILE A 80 -7.63 -13.03 -31.73
C ILE A 80 -8.20 -14.44 -31.68
N GLU A 81 -7.52 -15.44 -32.27
CA GLU A 81 -7.95 -16.85 -32.21
C GLU A 81 -8.07 -17.40 -30.77
N LYS A 82 -7.35 -16.80 -29.81
CA LYS A 82 -7.40 -17.15 -28.38
C LYS A 82 -8.26 -16.22 -27.55
N SER A 83 -8.99 -15.30 -28.18
CA SER A 83 -9.83 -14.30 -27.52
C SER A 83 -9.08 -13.40 -26.53
N ILE A 84 -7.75 -13.29 -26.66
CA ILE A 84 -6.92 -12.37 -25.88
C ILE A 84 -7.12 -10.95 -26.43
N ILE A 85 -7.09 -10.82 -27.76
CA ILE A 85 -7.61 -9.64 -28.47
C ILE A 85 -9.04 -9.94 -28.89
N GLN A 86 -9.96 -9.04 -28.59
CA GLN A 86 -11.38 -9.13 -28.94
C GLN A 86 -11.76 -8.08 -29.99
N PRO A 87 -12.87 -8.29 -30.72
CA PRO A 87 -13.36 -7.31 -31.68
C PRO A 87 -13.56 -5.94 -31.03
N ASN A 88 -13.08 -4.89 -31.69
CA ASN A 88 -13.15 -3.49 -31.26
C ASN A 88 -12.27 -3.11 -30.06
N ASP A 89 -11.40 -3.99 -29.54
CA ASP A 89 -10.41 -3.58 -28.53
C ASP A 89 -9.50 -2.45 -29.03
N PHE A 90 -9.21 -2.46 -30.34
CA PHE A 90 -8.30 -1.53 -31.01
C PHE A 90 -8.87 -1.04 -32.34
N SER A 91 -8.75 0.26 -32.58
CA SER A 91 -9.01 0.87 -33.90
C SER A 91 -7.80 0.83 -34.83
N SER A 92 -6.59 0.60 -34.30
CA SER A 92 -5.35 0.49 -35.05
C SER A 92 -4.31 -0.30 -34.27
N TYR A 93 -3.69 -1.28 -34.92
CA TYR A 93 -2.62 -2.08 -34.33
C TYR A 93 -1.23 -1.41 -34.41
N THR A 94 -1.07 -0.40 -35.27
CA THR A 94 0.19 0.38 -35.40
C THR A 94 0.22 1.59 -34.47
N ALA A 95 -0.88 1.89 -33.77
CA ALA A 95 -0.93 2.91 -32.73
C ALA A 95 -0.11 2.50 -31.50
N TYR A 96 0.33 3.49 -30.72
CA TYR A 96 1.02 3.25 -29.46
C TYR A 96 0.08 2.63 -28.43
N LEU A 97 0.55 1.56 -27.79
CA LEU A 97 -0.19 0.85 -26.75
C LEU A 97 -0.35 1.74 -25.52
N THR A 98 -1.58 1.84 -25.00
CA THR A 98 -1.83 2.51 -23.73
C THR A 98 -1.60 1.57 -22.55
N ARG A 99 -1.48 2.12 -21.33
CA ARG A 99 -1.36 1.29 -20.12
C ARG A 99 -2.63 0.49 -19.84
N ALA A 100 -3.81 1.05 -20.15
CA ALA A 100 -5.08 0.34 -20.01
C ALA A 100 -5.10 -0.88 -20.94
N ASP A 101 -4.79 -0.69 -22.22
CA ASP A 101 -4.78 -1.78 -23.19
C ASP A 101 -3.72 -2.84 -22.87
N ALA A 102 -2.54 -2.44 -22.41
CA ALA A 102 -1.54 -3.38 -21.91
C ALA A 102 -2.09 -4.19 -20.73
N GLY A 103 -2.82 -3.54 -19.81
CA GLY A 103 -3.45 -4.21 -18.68
C GLY A 103 -4.50 -5.23 -19.12
N VAL A 104 -5.30 -4.88 -20.12
CA VAL A 104 -6.28 -5.77 -20.77
C VAL A 104 -5.61 -7.03 -21.31
N LEU A 105 -4.62 -6.85 -22.18
CA LEU A 105 -3.93 -7.97 -22.83
C LEU A 105 -3.16 -8.85 -21.84
N LEU A 106 -2.50 -8.25 -20.85
CA LEU A 106 -1.80 -8.99 -19.80
C LEU A 106 -2.75 -9.82 -18.93
N ASN A 107 -3.90 -9.27 -18.54
CA ASN A 107 -4.88 -10.01 -17.76
C ASN A 107 -5.40 -11.22 -18.53
N ARG A 108 -5.86 -11.00 -19.77
CA ARG A 108 -6.44 -12.06 -20.61
C ARG A 108 -5.42 -13.12 -20.98
N ALA A 109 -4.16 -12.75 -21.23
CA ALA A 109 -3.09 -13.71 -21.45
C ALA A 109 -2.77 -14.54 -20.19
N ASP A 110 -2.79 -13.91 -19.01
CA ASP A 110 -2.61 -14.62 -17.75
C ASP A 110 -3.76 -15.61 -17.48
N GLU A 111 -5.01 -15.21 -17.76
CA GLU A 111 -6.19 -16.08 -17.66
C GLU A 111 -6.18 -17.20 -18.69
N TYR A 112 -5.70 -16.95 -19.91
CA TYR A 112 -5.48 -18.00 -20.91
C TYR A 112 -4.51 -19.08 -20.41
N LEU A 113 -3.44 -18.67 -19.72
CA LEU A 113 -2.43 -19.59 -19.20
C LEU A 113 -2.82 -20.28 -17.88
N ASN A 114 -3.56 -19.60 -17.01
CA ASN A 114 -3.73 -20.01 -15.61
C ASN A 114 -5.19 -20.09 -15.15
N GLY A 115 -6.15 -19.68 -15.98
CA GLY A 115 -7.54 -19.45 -15.58
C GLY A 115 -7.74 -18.17 -14.76
N ASP A 116 -9.00 -17.81 -14.53
CA ASP A 116 -9.36 -16.76 -13.58
C ASP A 116 -9.30 -17.31 -12.15
N THR A 117 -8.48 -16.69 -11.32
CA THR A 117 -8.14 -17.18 -9.96
C THR A 117 -8.38 -16.13 -8.88
N LEU A 118 -8.79 -14.92 -9.26
CA LEU A 118 -9.02 -13.84 -8.29
C LEU A 118 -10.39 -14.02 -7.64
N ASP A 119 -10.47 -13.75 -6.33
CA ASP A 119 -11.75 -13.68 -5.62
C ASP A 119 -12.61 -12.56 -6.24
N PRO A 120 -13.82 -12.85 -6.73
CA PRO A 120 -14.73 -11.85 -7.27
C PRO A 120 -15.00 -10.69 -6.30
N LYS A 121 -15.06 -10.94 -4.99
CA LYS A 121 -15.28 -9.89 -3.98
C LYS A 121 -14.10 -8.93 -3.92
N LEU A 122 -12.88 -9.45 -3.97
CA LEU A 122 -11.67 -8.61 -4.01
C LEU A 122 -11.64 -7.76 -5.28
N VAL A 123 -12.05 -8.32 -6.42
CA VAL A 123 -12.12 -7.59 -7.69
C VAL A 123 -13.14 -6.45 -7.61
N GLU A 124 -14.34 -6.71 -7.10
CA GLU A 124 -15.39 -5.70 -6.91
C GLU A 124 -14.92 -4.58 -5.98
N GLN A 125 -14.33 -4.92 -4.84
CA GLN A 125 -13.75 -3.94 -3.93
C GLN A 125 -12.66 -3.12 -4.61
N ALA A 126 -11.75 -3.76 -5.35
CA ALA A 126 -10.65 -3.08 -6.02
C ALA A 126 -11.12 -2.12 -7.11
N LEU A 127 -12.17 -2.50 -7.85
CA LEU A 127 -12.85 -1.67 -8.83
C LEU A 127 -13.45 -0.42 -8.18
N GLY A 128 -14.06 -0.57 -7.00
CA GLY A 128 -14.68 0.55 -6.28
C GLY A 128 -13.68 1.52 -5.65
N LYS A 129 -12.53 1.03 -5.13
CA LYS A 129 -11.67 1.86 -4.26
C LYS A 129 -10.16 1.82 -4.46
N ARG A 130 -9.57 0.93 -5.27
CA ARG A 130 -8.09 0.77 -5.33
C ARG A 130 -7.40 1.52 -6.46
N ILE A 131 -8.12 1.82 -7.55
CA ILE A 131 -7.62 2.62 -8.67
C ILE A 131 -8.37 3.94 -8.71
N SER A 132 -7.70 5.04 -8.35
CA SER A 132 -8.36 6.35 -8.15
C SER A 132 -8.85 7.01 -9.44
N ASP A 133 -8.25 6.65 -10.58
CA ASP A 133 -8.55 7.18 -11.91
C ASP A 133 -9.21 6.12 -12.82
N ILE A 134 -9.84 5.09 -12.24
CA ILE A 134 -10.48 4.00 -12.99
C ILE A 134 -11.62 4.49 -13.89
N SER A 135 -12.33 5.54 -13.47
CA SER A 135 -13.40 6.16 -14.25
C SER A 135 -12.91 6.82 -15.55
N SER A 136 -11.61 7.12 -15.66
CA SER A 136 -11.00 7.64 -16.90
C SER A 136 -10.72 6.57 -17.95
N ILE A 137 -10.92 5.30 -17.60
CA ILE A 137 -10.75 4.13 -18.47
C ILE A 137 -12.13 3.71 -18.99
N GLU A 138 -12.18 3.27 -20.24
CA GLU A 138 -13.38 2.70 -20.89
C GLU A 138 -13.97 1.56 -20.06
N GLU A 139 -15.29 1.55 -19.90
CA GLU A 139 -15.99 0.72 -18.91
C GLU A 139 -15.75 -0.79 -19.09
N ASP A 140 -15.77 -1.25 -20.34
CA ASP A 140 -15.49 -2.61 -20.78
C ASP A 140 -14.05 -3.07 -20.48
N LYS A 141 -13.09 -2.13 -20.34
CA LYS A 141 -11.69 -2.42 -20.01
C LYS A 141 -11.40 -2.40 -18.50
N ARG A 142 -12.27 -1.80 -17.69
CA ARG A 142 -11.98 -1.56 -16.25
C ARG A 142 -11.74 -2.85 -15.48
N LEU A 143 -12.51 -3.89 -15.76
CA LEU A 143 -12.40 -5.17 -15.05
C LEU A 143 -11.03 -5.80 -15.27
N ASP A 144 -10.59 -5.90 -16.53
CA ASP A 144 -9.28 -6.45 -16.85
C ASP A 144 -8.14 -5.59 -16.27
N VAL A 145 -8.29 -4.26 -16.28
CA VAL A 145 -7.31 -3.35 -15.67
C VAL A 145 -7.20 -3.56 -14.15
N VAL A 146 -8.31 -3.74 -13.46
CA VAL A 146 -8.33 -4.03 -12.02
C VAL A 146 -7.66 -5.37 -11.74
N LYS A 147 -7.99 -6.42 -12.51
CA LYS A 147 -7.36 -7.74 -12.37
C LYS A 147 -5.86 -7.68 -12.67
N CYS A 148 -5.44 -6.93 -13.68
CA CYS A 148 -4.03 -6.68 -13.99
C CYS A 148 -3.28 -6.04 -12.80
N TYR A 149 -3.90 -5.05 -12.14
CA TYR A 149 -3.38 -4.42 -10.94
C TYR A 149 -3.29 -5.41 -9.76
N LEU A 150 -4.36 -6.16 -9.48
CA LEU A 150 -4.42 -7.15 -8.39
C LEU A 150 -3.44 -8.31 -8.59
N LYS A 151 -3.20 -8.71 -9.84
CA LYS A 151 -2.16 -9.68 -10.20
C LYS A 151 -0.75 -9.11 -10.07
N GLY A 152 -0.59 -7.80 -9.91
CA GLY A 152 0.70 -7.17 -9.66
C GLY A 152 1.53 -6.89 -10.92
N PHE A 153 0.94 -6.96 -12.12
CA PHE A 153 1.63 -6.61 -13.36
C PHE A 153 1.93 -5.10 -13.42
N ILE A 154 0.91 -4.28 -13.14
CA ILE A 154 1.00 -2.82 -13.21
C ILE A 154 0.53 -2.22 -11.89
N LYS A 155 1.49 -1.86 -11.03
CA LYS A 155 1.24 -1.37 -9.65
C LYS A 155 0.74 0.09 -9.53
N GLY A 156 0.68 0.83 -10.64
CA GLY A 156 0.30 2.25 -10.63
C GLY A 156 1.24 3.19 -9.84
N TYR A 157 0.85 4.45 -9.79
CA TYR A 157 1.58 5.55 -9.17
C TYR A 157 0.96 5.91 -7.82
N SER A 158 1.81 6.27 -6.85
CA SER A 158 1.36 6.63 -5.51
C SER A 158 0.50 7.90 -5.52
N ASN A 159 -0.55 7.92 -4.71
CA ASN A 159 -1.34 9.12 -4.42
C ASN A 159 -0.88 9.85 -3.15
N GLY A 160 0.24 9.42 -2.56
CA GLY A 160 0.81 10.03 -1.36
C GLY A 160 0.81 9.09 -0.16
N LYS A 161 1.24 9.62 0.99
CA LYS A 161 1.29 8.87 2.24
C LYS A 161 -0.10 8.47 2.68
N TYR A 162 -0.22 7.27 3.25
CA TYR A 162 -1.46 6.72 3.81
C TYR A 162 -2.61 6.60 2.79
N SER A 163 -2.31 6.63 1.49
CA SER A 163 -3.32 6.40 0.45
C SER A 163 -3.66 4.92 0.31
N ALA A 164 -4.96 4.62 0.36
CA ALA A 164 -5.54 3.31 0.11
C ALA A 164 -5.63 2.95 -1.39
N ASN A 165 -5.35 3.91 -2.28
CA ASN A 165 -5.51 3.79 -3.73
C ASN A 165 -4.33 4.38 -4.51
N ARG A 166 -4.26 4.08 -5.80
CA ARG A 166 -3.17 4.48 -6.71
C ARG A 166 -3.72 4.94 -8.05
N LYS A 167 -2.96 5.80 -8.74
CA LYS A 167 -3.27 6.21 -10.13
C LYS A 167 -2.74 5.18 -11.11
N PHE A 168 -3.59 4.60 -11.93
CA PHE A 168 -3.19 3.67 -12.98
C PHE A 168 -2.65 4.40 -14.21
N LYS A 169 -3.14 5.61 -14.51
CA LYS A 169 -2.84 6.40 -15.71
C LYS A 169 -3.11 5.63 -17.01
N GLY A 170 -4.32 5.09 -17.16
CA GLY A 170 -4.71 4.21 -18.27
C GLY A 170 -4.37 4.76 -19.66
N ASN A 171 -4.64 6.05 -19.89
CA ASN A 171 -4.46 6.70 -21.20
C ASN A 171 -3.00 7.05 -21.53
N SER A 172 -2.04 6.81 -20.63
CA SER A 172 -0.63 7.06 -20.92
C SER A 172 -0.05 5.93 -21.78
N LYS A 173 0.83 6.30 -22.72
CA LYS A 173 1.56 5.36 -23.57
C LYS A 173 2.47 4.46 -22.73
N MET A 174 2.53 3.18 -23.08
CA MET A 174 3.43 2.21 -22.47
C MET A 174 4.83 2.31 -23.11
N SER A 175 5.88 2.39 -22.29
CA SER A 175 7.24 2.33 -22.81
C SER A 175 7.59 0.91 -23.25
N TYR A 176 8.48 0.78 -24.23
CA TYR A 176 8.93 -0.52 -24.73
C TYR A 176 9.48 -1.42 -23.61
N ASP A 177 10.46 -0.91 -22.83
CA ASP A 177 11.04 -1.65 -21.71
C ASP A 177 10.01 -1.97 -20.59
N GLY A 178 9.04 -1.07 -20.39
CA GLY A 178 7.99 -1.26 -19.38
C GLY A 178 7.08 -2.41 -19.78
N ALA A 179 6.70 -2.49 -21.05
CA ALA A 179 5.91 -3.57 -21.61
C ALA A 179 6.62 -4.92 -21.49
N LEU A 180 7.88 -5.02 -21.94
CA LEU A 180 8.63 -6.29 -21.87
C LEU A 180 8.79 -6.81 -20.43
N LYS A 181 9.02 -5.90 -19.47
CA LYS A 181 9.04 -6.28 -18.04
C LYS A 181 7.72 -6.85 -17.56
N CYS A 182 6.58 -6.31 -18.02
CA CYS A 182 5.27 -6.84 -17.65
C CYS A 182 5.02 -8.21 -18.32
N ILE A 183 5.44 -8.39 -19.57
CA ILE A 183 5.31 -9.66 -20.28
C ILE A 183 6.10 -10.77 -19.57
N ALA A 184 7.34 -10.51 -19.14
CA ALA A 184 8.16 -11.48 -18.42
C ALA A 184 7.51 -11.98 -17.10
N MET A 185 6.61 -11.20 -16.50
CA MET A 185 5.85 -11.59 -15.29
C MET A 185 4.79 -12.67 -15.56
N LEU A 186 4.47 -12.96 -16.83
CA LEU A 186 3.56 -14.05 -17.19
C LEU A 186 4.18 -15.42 -16.86
N LYS A 187 5.47 -15.59 -17.17
CA LYS A 187 6.24 -16.80 -16.80
C LYS A 187 6.70 -16.80 -15.36
N ASP A 188 7.22 -15.66 -14.88
CA ASP A 188 7.76 -15.56 -13.53
C ASP A 188 6.88 -14.68 -12.62
N LYS A 189 5.99 -15.33 -11.88
CA LYS A 189 5.11 -14.67 -10.90
C LYS A 189 5.88 -14.02 -9.73
N SER A 190 7.15 -14.37 -9.50
CA SER A 190 7.96 -13.76 -8.45
C SER A 190 8.33 -12.30 -8.76
N LEU A 191 8.31 -11.92 -10.04
CA LEU A 191 8.54 -10.55 -10.51
C LEU A 191 7.34 -9.63 -10.31
N ARG A 192 6.14 -10.20 -10.07
CA ARG A 192 4.91 -9.43 -9.87
C ARG A 192 4.97 -8.65 -8.57
N ALA A 193 4.38 -7.46 -8.57
CA ALA A 193 4.17 -6.71 -7.35
C ALA A 193 3.30 -7.52 -6.37
N LYS A 194 3.64 -7.45 -5.08
CA LYS A 194 2.85 -8.11 -4.03
C LYS A 194 1.68 -7.21 -3.64
N ILE A 195 0.50 -7.82 -3.53
CA ILE A 195 -0.76 -7.15 -3.19
C ILE A 195 -1.27 -7.75 -1.89
N SER A 196 -1.73 -6.91 -0.96
CA SER A 196 -2.34 -7.34 0.31
C SER A 196 -3.69 -8.00 0.09
N PRO A 197 -4.22 -8.74 1.07
CA PRO A 197 -5.53 -9.38 0.97
C PRO A 197 -6.66 -8.41 0.55
N ASP A 198 -6.58 -7.15 0.98
CA ASP A 198 -7.56 -6.10 0.69
C ASP A 198 -7.28 -5.32 -0.63
N GLY A 199 -6.24 -5.69 -1.39
CA GLY A 199 -5.94 -5.11 -2.70
C GLY A 199 -4.98 -3.91 -2.70
N GLN A 200 -4.23 -3.66 -1.62
CA GLN A 200 -3.22 -2.60 -1.57
C GLN A 200 -1.83 -3.09 -1.98
N LEU A 201 -1.01 -2.18 -2.51
CA LEU A 201 0.37 -2.52 -2.88
C LEU A 201 1.24 -2.74 -1.62
N ILE A 202 1.90 -3.89 -1.54
CA ILE A 202 2.93 -4.19 -0.55
C ILE A 202 4.30 -3.73 -1.09
N ARG A 203 5.13 -3.12 -0.24
CA ARG A 203 6.54 -2.86 -0.59
C ARG A 203 7.45 -3.95 -0.02
N THR A 204 8.49 -4.28 -0.77
CA THR A 204 9.50 -5.30 -0.43
C THR A 204 10.91 -4.72 -0.28
N THR A 205 11.04 -3.39 -0.39
CA THR A 205 12.29 -2.66 -0.27
C THR A 205 12.05 -1.43 0.61
N ASN A 206 13.13 -0.86 1.17
CA ASN A 206 13.03 0.25 2.13
C ASN A 206 12.04 -0.07 3.28
N LEU A 207 12.21 -1.25 3.87
CA LEU A 207 11.35 -1.74 4.94
C LEU A 207 11.65 -1.02 6.26
N PRO A 208 10.64 -0.83 7.13
CA PRO A 208 10.86 -0.35 8.49
C PRO A 208 11.72 -1.33 9.30
N LYS A 209 12.31 -0.85 10.40
CA LYS A 209 13.14 -1.68 11.29
C LYS A 209 12.34 -2.84 11.88
N ASN A 210 11.08 -2.59 12.24
CA ASN A 210 10.16 -3.55 12.84
C ASN A 210 9.34 -4.34 11.80
N ALA A 211 9.79 -4.43 10.54
CA ALA A 211 9.00 -5.06 9.47
C ALA A 211 8.68 -6.54 9.75
N ASP A 212 9.54 -7.23 10.48
CA ASP A 212 9.38 -8.63 10.92
C ASP A 212 8.22 -8.83 11.91
N LYS A 213 7.72 -7.76 12.54
CA LYS A 213 6.56 -7.80 13.43
C LYS A 213 5.22 -7.77 12.69
N TYR A 214 5.22 -7.56 11.37
CA TYR A 214 4.02 -7.44 10.54
C TYR A 214 3.99 -8.53 9.46
N PRO A 215 2.80 -9.01 9.05
CA PRO A 215 2.67 -9.96 7.94
C PRO A 215 3.07 -9.33 6.59
N TYR A 216 2.90 -8.01 6.44
CA TYR A 216 3.30 -7.25 5.27
C TYR A 216 3.41 -5.76 5.59
N ILE A 217 4.05 -4.99 4.71
CA ILE A 217 4.22 -3.53 4.83
C ILE A 217 3.62 -2.83 3.62
N LEU A 218 2.67 -1.94 3.86
CA LEU A 218 1.97 -1.21 2.80
C LEU A 218 2.88 -0.14 2.17
N ALA A 219 2.90 -0.07 0.84
CA ALA A 219 3.79 0.81 0.10
C ALA A 219 3.52 2.31 0.35
N SER A 220 2.27 2.67 0.65
CA SER A 220 1.87 4.05 0.93
C SER A 220 2.14 4.49 2.38
N TYR A 221 2.47 3.57 3.28
CA TYR A 221 2.66 3.88 4.71
C TYR A 221 4.14 4.16 4.99
N PRO A 222 4.48 5.24 5.71
CA PRO A 222 5.87 5.60 5.98
C PRO A 222 6.49 4.67 7.04
N ASN A 223 7.82 4.61 7.16
CA ASN A 223 8.48 3.71 8.14
C ASN A 223 8.07 4.06 9.57
N GLU A 224 7.90 5.35 9.86
CA GLU A 224 7.54 5.89 11.17
C GLU A 224 6.20 5.33 11.70
N TYR A 225 5.29 4.92 10.81
CA TYR A 225 4.04 4.26 11.22
C TYR A 225 4.28 2.92 11.93
N TYR A 226 5.29 2.17 11.47
CA TYR A 226 5.64 0.84 11.97
C TYR A 226 6.72 0.90 13.06
N ASP A 227 7.63 1.87 12.96
CA ASP A 227 8.81 1.99 13.83
C ASP A 227 8.61 2.96 15.01
N GLY A 228 7.72 3.95 14.89
CA GLY A 228 7.72 5.11 15.77
C GLY A 228 7.07 4.93 17.14
N TRP A 229 6.63 3.71 17.47
CA TRP A 229 5.94 3.43 18.73
C TRP A 229 5.76 1.94 19.01
N LYS A 230 5.72 1.64 20.31
CA LYS A 230 5.56 0.31 20.89
C LYS A 230 4.12 -0.19 20.86
N PHE A 231 3.96 -1.50 20.76
CA PHE A 231 2.67 -2.14 21.02
C PHE A 231 2.31 -2.04 22.51
N MET A 232 1.02 -2.02 22.82
CA MET A 232 0.52 -1.82 24.19
C MET A 232 1.05 -2.84 25.21
N PHE A 233 1.48 -4.03 24.79
CA PHE A 233 2.05 -5.06 25.66
C PHE A 233 3.58 -4.94 25.86
N GLU A 234 4.28 -4.17 25.03
CA GLU A 234 5.74 -4.11 25.07
C GLU A 234 6.23 -3.38 26.32
N GLY A 235 6.86 -4.12 27.23
CA GLY A 235 7.34 -3.60 28.51
C GLY A 235 6.31 -3.67 29.65
N VAL A 236 5.14 -4.28 29.40
CA VAL A 236 4.11 -4.49 30.43
C VAL A 236 4.37 -5.79 31.20
N THR A 237 4.09 -5.74 32.52
CA THR A 237 4.05 -6.91 33.41
C THR A 237 2.67 -7.03 34.03
N ALA A 238 2.20 -8.26 34.24
CA ALA A 238 0.97 -8.53 35.00
C ALA A 238 1.29 -8.75 36.48
N SER A 239 0.28 -8.57 37.34
CA SER A 239 0.34 -8.97 38.75
C SER A 239 -0.71 -10.04 39.01
N THR A 240 -0.32 -11.13 39.65
CA THR A 240 -1.21 -12.22 40.05
C THR A 240 -1.21 -12.37 41.56
N TYR A 241 -2.38 -12.55 42.14
CA TYR A 241 -2.52 -12.77 43.57
C TYR A 241 -2.18 -14.22 43.92
N ASP A 242 -1.19 -14.41 44.77
CA ASP A 242 -0.81 -15.72 45.28
C ASP A 242 -1.59 -15.99 46.58
N THR A 243 -2.50 -16.96 46.52
CA THR A 243 -3.40 -17.31 47.62
C THR A 243 -2.69 -18.05 48.77
N GLU A 244 -1.53 -18.66 48.53
CA GLU A 244 -0.76 -19.38 49.55
C GLU A 244 0.07 -18.42 50.40
N THR A 245 0.65 -17.40 49.75
CA THR A 245 1.52 -16.40 50.38
C THR A 245 0.80 -15.10 50.71
N ASN A 246 -0.45 -14.94 50.26
CA ASN A 246 -1.30 -13.77 50.45
C ASN A 246 -0.64 -12.47 49.94
N GLN A 247 0.07 -12.57 48.79
CA GLN A 247 0.86 -11.49 48.19
C GLN A 247 0.64 -11.40 46.67
N TRP A 248 0.77 -10.19 46.13
CA TRP A 248 0.81 -9.99 44.68
C TRP A 248 2.20 -10.30 44.13
N LYS A 249 2.26 -11.14 43.10
CA LYS A 249 3.48 -11.49 42.38
C LYS A 249 3.44 -10.92 40.98
N VAL A 250 4.50 -10.21 40.61
CA VAL A 250 4.70 -9.71 39.25
C VAL A 250 5.11 -10.87 38.35
N ARG A 251 4.48 -10.98 37.18
CA ARG A 251 4.80 -11.98 36.15
C ARG A 251 4.83 -11.35 34.76
N LYS A 252 5.43 -12.09 33.83
CA LYS A 252 5.34 -11.78 32.40
C LYS A 252 3.98 -12.19 31.86
N LEU A 253 3.57 -11.52 30.79
CA LEU A 253 2.37 -11.87 30.04
C LEU A 253 2.61 -13.15 29.23
N ASP A 254 1.61 -14.03 29.21
CA ASP A 254 1.60 -15.28 28.46
C ASP A 254 1.40 -14.99 26.98
N HIS A 255 2.40 -15.36 26.17
CA HIS A 255 2.35 -15.22 24.71
C HIS A 255 1.19 -16.05 24.13
N PHE A 256 0.49 -15.49 23.14
CA PHE A 256 -0.74 -15.99 22.51
C PHE A 256 -2.00 -15.99 23.37
N LYS A 257 -1.88 -16.07 24.69
CA LYS A 257 -3.03 -15.99 25.61
C LYS A 257 -3.38 -14.57 26.01
N GLU A 258 -2.36 -13.74 26.23
CA GLU A 258 -2.51 -12.37 26.70
C GLU A 258 -1.94 -11.34 25.72
N TRP A 259 -1.13 -11.77 24.74
CA TRP A 259 -0.63 -10.88 23.70
C TRP A 259 -0.10 -11.65 22.48
N ALA A 260 -0.10 -11.01 21.31
CA ALA A 260 0.54 -11.51 20.10
C ALA A 260 0.89 -10.35 19.16
N TYR A 261 2.08 -10.37 18.53
CA TYR A 261 2.41 -9.42 17.46
C TYR A 261 1.53 -9.65 16.21
N PRO A 262 1.44 -8.66 15.30
CA PRO A 262 0.61 -8.81 14.11
C PRO A 262 0.93 -9.99 13.21
N PHE A 263 2.22 -10.32 13.01
CA PHE A 263 2.61 -11.47 12.16
C PHE A 263 2.21 -12.85 12.73
N GLU A 264 1.83 -12.90 14.01
CA GLU A 264 1.51 -14.13 14.74
C GLU A 264 0.14 -14.08 15.42
N VAL A 265 -0.66 -13.03 15.13
CA VAL A 265 -1.98 -12.82 15.73
C VAL A 265 -2.92 -14.00 15.49
N ASP A 266 -2.72 -14.75 14.41
CA ASP A 266 -3.46 -15.98 14.08
C ASP A 266 -3.38 -17.08 15.14
N LYS A 267 -2.40 -16.99 16.04
CA LYS A 267 -2.19 -17.93 17.13
C LYS A 267 -2.87 -17.49 18.42
N SER A 268 -3.51 -16.31 18.47
CA SER A 268 -4.22 -15.86 19.66
C SER A 268 -5.32 -16.85 20.04
N THR A 269 -5.46 -17.12 21.33
CA THR A 269 -6.36 -18.17 21.82
C THR A 269 -7.69 -17.65 22.37
N ASP A 270 -7.93 -16.35 22.25
CA ASP A 270 -9.14 -15.69 22.78
C ASP A 270 -10.40 -16.12 22.02
N ILE A 271 -10.31 -16.19 20.69
CA ILE A 271 -11.39 -16.61 19.80
C ILE A 271 -11.04 -17.96 19.16
N PRO A 272 -11.91 -18.98 19.23
CA PRO A 272 -11.70 -20.26 18.54
C PRO A 272 -11.55 -20.07 17.02
N ASN A 273 -10.60 -20.78 16.40
CA ASN A 273 -10.33 -20.73 14.96
C ASN A 273 -10.07 -19.31 14.42
N PHE A 274 -9.44 -18.44 15.23
CA PHE A 274 -9.24 -17.03 14.89
C PHE A 274 -8.57 -16.81 13.52
N ALA A 275 -7.60 -17.63 13.12
CA ALA A 275 -6.94 -17.50 11.82
C ALA A 275 -7.94 -17.56 10.64
N GLU A 276 -8.81 -18.57 10.61
CA GLU A 276 -9.82 -18.73 9.55
C GLU A 276 -10.89 -17.64 9.58
N LEU A 277 -11.22 -17.17 10.79
CA LEU A 277 -12.15 -16.06 11.00
C LEU A 277 -11.54 -14.75 10.48
N LYS A 278 -10.31 -14.44 10.87
CA LYS A 278 -9.56 -13.24 10.46
C LYS A 278 -9.45 -13.18 8.94
N ASP A 279 -9.13 -14.28 8.28
CA ASP A 279 -9.05 -14.33 6.81
C ASP A 279 -10.37 -13.94 6.12
N LYS A 280 -11.52 -14.18 6.77
CA LYS A 280 -12.85 -13.83 6.24
C LYS A 280 -13.31 -12.44 6.67
N MET A 281 -12.91 -11.98 7.85
CA MET A 281 -13.53 -10.85 8.55
C MET A 281 -12.61 -9.64 8.71
N LEU A 282 -11.31 -9.73 8.44
CA LEU A 282 -10.36 -8.63 8.64
C LEU A 282 -10.82 -7.35 7.94
N ASP A 283 -11.24 -7.45 6.68
CA ASP A 283 -11.74 -6.30 5.93
C ASP A 283 -13.01 -5.70 6.56
N VAL A 284 -13.91 -6.55 7.07
CA VAL A 284 -15.12 -6.10 7.77
C VAL A 284 -14.76 -5.32 9.03
N TRP A 285 -13.82 -5.83 9.83
CA TRP A 285 -13.36 -5.17 11.05
C TRP A 285 -12.65 -3.84 10.74
N VAL A 286 -11.82 -3.81 9.70
CA VAL A 286 -11.14 -2.59 9.23
C VAL A 286 -12.16 -1.55 8.72
N GLU A 287 -13.19 -1.96 7.97
CA GLU A 287 -14.25 -1.05 7.51
C GLU A 287 -15.12 -0.53 8.67
N LYS A 288 -15.43 -1.37 9.68
CA LYS A 288 -16.12 -0.93 10.91
C LYS A 288 -15.30 0.13 11.63
N ALA A 289 -14.01 -0.14 11.84
CA ALA A 289 -13.09 0.80 12.46
C ALA A 289 -12.99 2.11 11.66
N ARG A 290 -12.90 2.03 10.33
CA ARG A 290 -12.86 3.22 9.45
C ARG A 290 -14.14 4.03 9.56
N THR A 291 -15.29 3.39 9.41
CA THR A 291 -16.61 4.03 9.51
C THR A 291 -16.77 4.74 10.85
N HIS A 292 -16.37 4.09 11.94
CA HIS A 292 -16.38 4.68 13.27
C HIS A 292 -15.53 5.95 13.33
N LEU A 293 -14.26 5.84 12.93
CA LEU A 293 -13.31 6.95 12.96
C LEU A 293 -13.75 8.12 12.05
N GLU A 294 -14.19 7.84 10.82
CA GLU A 294 -14.71 8.85 9.90
C GLU A 294 -15.93 9.56 10.48
N THR A 295 -16.78 8.85 11.21
CA THR A 295 -17.95 9.45 11.87
C THR A 295 -17.54 10.36 13.03
N ILE A 296 -16.67 9.88 13.94
CA ILE A 296 -16.31 10.66 15.14
C ILE A 296 -15.37 11.83 14.84
N PHE A 297 -14.51 11.72 13.82
CA PHE A 297 -13.58 12.78 13.42
C PHE A 297 -14.17 13.77 12.40
N ASN A 298 -15.42 13.60 11.96
CA ASN A 298 -16.13 14.56 11.11
C ASN A 298 -17.48 14.90 11.75
N ALA A 299 -17.43 15.53 12.92
CA ALA A 299 -18.60 15.86 13.71
C ALA A 299 -18.72 17.38 13.84
N ASP A 300 -19.89 17.91 13.52
CA ASP A 300 -20.24 19.33 13.63
C ASP A 300 -21.51 19.47 14.47
N TYR A 301 -21.43 20.21 15.58
CA TYR A 301 -22.55 20.35 16.52
C TYR A 301 -23.84 20.90 15.88
N ARG A 302 -23.72 21.63 14.76
CA ARG A 302 -24.84 22.25 14.05
C ARG A 302 -25.61 21.24 13.22
N THR A 303 -24.95 20.19 12.73
CA THR A 303 -25.52 19.18 11.83
C THR A 303 -25.61 17.79 12.45
N ILE A 304 -24.98 17.56 13.61
CA ILE A 304 -25.03 16.25 14.29
C ILE A 304 -26.46 15.87 14.67
N ASP A 305 -26.85 14.68 14.24
CA ASP A 305 -28.22 14.17 14.29
C ASP A 305 -28.27 12.69 14.71
N GLU A 306 -29.43 12.07 14.54
CA GLU A 306 -29.65 10.66 14.90
C GLU A 306 -28.90 9.70 13.97
N GLU A 307 -28.68 10.06 12.69
CA GLU A 307 -27.93 9.21 11.76
C GLU A 307 -26.48 9.07 12.21
N TRP A 308 -25.87 10.16 12.69
CA TRP A 308 -24.56 10.12 13.31
C TRP A 308 -24.52 9.16 14.51
N VAL A 309 -25.51 9.25 15.42
CA VAL A 309 -25.61 8.38 16.60
C VAL A 309 -25.71 6.90 16.20
N GLU A 310 -26.61 6.59 15.27
CA GLU A 310 -26.84 5.23 14.79
C GLU A 310 -25.61 4.67 14.06
N THR A 311 -24.86 5.51 13.34
CA THR A 311 -23.63 5.09 12.65
C THR A 311 -22.54 4.73 13.65
N VAL A 312 -22.30 5.56 14.67
CA VAL A 312 -21.37 5.22 15.76
C VAL A 312 -21.81 3.94 16.46
N LEU A 313 -23.10 3.81 16.79
CA LEU A 313 -23.65 2.64 17.48
C LEU A 313 -23.49 1.34 16.67
N LYS A 314 -23.69 1.37 15.34
CA LYS A 314 -23.56 0.19 14.45
C LYS A 314 -22.14 -0.36 14.35
N THR A 315 -21.15 0.48 14.62
CA THR A 315 -19.73 0.08 14.58
C THR A 315 -19.21 -0.37 15.94
N ASP A 316 -19.96 -0.14 17.01
CA ASP A 316 -19.59 -0.47 18.39
C ASP A 316 -19.69 -1.98 18.66
N TYR A 317 -18.80 -2.50 19.50
CA TYR A 317 -18.76 -3.91 19.88
C TYR A 317 -20.04 -4.42 20.58
N THR A 318 -20.85 -3.53 21.16
CA THR A 318 -22.13 -3.88 21.80
C THR A 318 -23.32 -3.89 20.83
N TYR A 319 -23.12 -3.57 19.56
CA TYR A 319 -24.21 -3.54 18.58
C TYR A 319 -24.86 -4.91 18.41
N GLY A 320 -26.20 -4.94 18.43
CA GLY A 320 -26.99 -6.17 18.41
C GLY A 320 -27.25 -6.79 19.79
N TYR A 321 -26.63 -6.29 20.86
CA TYR A 321 -26.70 -6.89 22.20
C TYR A 321 -27.63 -6.13 23.17
N GLY A 322 -28.92 -6.04 22.82
CA GLY A 322 -30.04 -5.60 23.67
C GLY A 322 -29.68 -4.48 24.67
N ARG A 323 -29.65 -4.81 25.97
CA ARG A 323 -29.39 -3.86 27.06
C ARG A 323 -28.02 -3.17 26.96
N MET A 324 -26.99 -3.84 26.42
CA MET A 324 -25.66 -3.24 26.28
C MET A 324 -25.67 -2.17 25.21
N GLN A 325 -26.26 -2.47 24.04
CA GLN A 325 -26.49 -1.50 22.99
C GLN A 325 -27.27 -0.27 23.51
N ASP A 326 -28.33 -0.49 24.29
CA ASP A 326 -29.12 0.62 24.88
C ASP A 326 -28.29 1.51 25.81
N ASN A 327 -27.36 0.92 26.57
CA ASN A 327 -26.47 1.67 27.44
C ASN A 327 -25.45 2.46 26.62
N THR A 328 -24.84 1.84 25.59
CA THR A 328 -23.92 2.50 24.67
C THR A 328 -24.59 3.67 23.97
N LYS A 329 -25.82 3.50 23.45
CA LYS A 329 -26.59 4.59 22.84
C LYS A 329 -26.75 5.78 23.79
N LYS A 330 -27.09 5.53 25.06
CA LYS A 330 -27.18 6.61 26.07
C LYS A 330 -25.86 7.35 26.28
N TRP A 331 -24.72 6.67 26.18
CA TRP A 331 -23.40 7.31 26.29
C TRP A 331 -23.08 8.17 25.06
N ILE A 332 -23.41 7.69 23.86
CA ILE A 332 -23.29 8.44 22.61
C ILE A 332 -24.17 9.70 22.66
N GLU A 333 -25.43 9.57 23.06
CA GLU A 333 -26.35 10.72 23.19
C GLU A 333 -25.88 11.74 24.25
N LYS A 334 -25.26 11.29 25.34
CA LYS A 334 -24.64 12.18 26.33
C LYS A 334 -23.48 12.96 25.71
N TYR A 335 -22.62 12.30 24.93
CA TYR A 335 -21.57 12.98 24.19
C TYR A 335 -22.15 14.04 23.24
N VAL A 336 -23.17 13.70 22.44
CA VAL A 336 -23.83 14.65 21.53
C VAL A 336 -24.34 15.88 22.28
N LYS A 337 -24.95 15.70 23.45
CA LYS A 337 -25.42 16.83 24.29
C LYS A 337 -24.27 17.72 24.74
N ARG A 338 -23.14 17.15 25.17
CA ARG A 338 -21.96 17.92 25.59
C ARG A 338 -21.30 18.63 24.41
N MET A 339 -21.16 17.94 23.29
CA MET A 339 -20.62 18.50 22.04
C MET A 339 -21.43 19.72 21.58
N LYS A 340 -22.78 19.65 21.65
CA LYS A 340 -23.67 20.78 21.35
C LYS A 340 -23.51 21.93 22.34
N LYS A 341 -23.39 21.63 23.63
CA LYS A 341 -23.18 22.64 24.66
C LYS A 341 -21.87 23.42 24.43
N ASN A 342 -20.82 22.75 23.98
CA ASN A 342 -19.50 23.36 23.78
C ASN A 342 -19.24 23.84 22.33
N GLU A 343 -20.25 23.85 21.47
CA GLU A 343 -20.12 24.27 20.06
C GLU A 343 -18.95 23.59 19.31
N THR A 344 -18.71 22.31 19.61
CA THR A 344 -17.56 21.58 19.09
C THR A 344 -17.72 21.28 17.59
N ILE A 345 -16.68 21.54 16.81
CA ILE A 345 -16.56 21.10 15.41
C ILE A 345 -15.20 20.45 15.21
N ILE A 346 -15.18 19.20 14.76
CA ILE A 346 -13.97 18.44 14.40
C ILE A 346 -14.11 17.92 12.97
N GLU A 347 -13.01 18.02 12.21
CA GLU A 347 -12.95 17.47 10.86
C GLU A 347 -11.62 16.74 10.61
N SER A 348 -11.66 15.79 9.68
CA SER A 348 -10.51 15.07 9.19
C SER A 348 -10.36 15.23 7.68
N SER A 349 -9.11 15.33 7.23
CA SER A 349 -8.78 15.30 5.79
C SER A 349 -8.35 13.92 5.32
N GLN A 350 -7.96 13.05 6.25
CA GLN A 350 -7.46 11.72 5.95
C GLN A 350 -7.55 10.82 7.18
N ILE A 351 -8.06 9.61 6.97
CA ILE A 351 -8.03 8.51 7.94
C ILE A 351 -7.49 7.28 7.22
N ALA A 352 -6.55 6.59 7.86
CA ALA A 352 -5.92 5.39 7.35
C ALA A 352 -5.85 4.33 8.43
N ILE A 353 -6.11 3.08 8.04
CA ILE A 353 -6.08 1.91 8.91
C ILE A 353 -5.38 0.81 8.14
N ASP A 354 -4.41 0.17 8.79
CA ASP A 354 -3.63 -0.91 8.21
C ASP A 354 -4.05 -2.26 8.81
N GLY A 355 -4.70 -3.11 8.01
CA GLY A 355 -5.07 -4.46 8.45
C GLY A 355 -3.87 -5.33 8.84
N SER A 356 -2.66 -5.03 8.31
CA SER A 356 -1.42 -5.72 8.71
C SER A 356 -1.06 -5.50 10.17
N SER A 357 -1.60 -4.44 10.78
CA SER A 357 -1.24 -4.03 12.13
C SER A 357 -2.11 -4.67 13.21
N LEU A 358 -3.07 -5.53 12.84
CA LEU A 358 -3.94 -6.21 13.78
C LEU A 358 -3.11 -7.03 14.77
N TYR A 359 -3.11 -6.66 16.04
CA TYR A 359 -2.42 -7.39 17.09
C TYR A 359 -3.36 -7.68 18.26
N TYR A 360 -2.96 -8.59 19.13
CA TYR A 360 -3.78 -9.01 20.27
C TYR A 360 -3.12 -8.58 21.58
N TYR A 361 -3.93 -8.07 22.51
CA TYR A 361 -3.51 -7.73 23.86
C TYR A 361 -4.68 -7.80 24.84
N TYR A 362 -4.52 -8.62 25.88
CA TYR A 362 -5.37 -8.69 27.06
C TYR A 362 -6.88 -8.79 26.77
N GLY A 363 -7.27 -9.76 25.93
CA GLY A 363 -8.67 -10.03 25.57
C GLY A 363 -9.24 -9.10 24.49
N HIS A 364 -8.39 -8.25 23.88
CA HIS A 364 -8.80 -7.31 22.85
C HIS A 364 -7.86 -7.34 21.66
N TYR A 365 -8.40 -6.92 20.51
CA TYR A 365 -7.65 -6.76 19.28
C TYR A 365 -7.44 -5.29 19.00
N HIS A 366 -6.33 -4.95 18.37
CA HIS A 366 -5.94 -3.57 18.18
C HIS A 366 -5.51 -3.37 16.73
N LEU A 367 -6.00 -2.31 16.10
CA LEU A 367 -5.53 -1.84 14.81
C LEU A 367 -4.82 -0.51 14.99
N ARG A 368 -3.64 -0.39 14.38
CA ARG A 368 -2.99 0.91 14.24
C ARG A 368 -3.77 1.74 13.22
N THR A 369 -3.88 3.03 13.51
CA THR A 369 -4.55 4.00 12.66
C THR A 369 -3.76 5.29 12.59
N TYR A 370 -3.86 5.96 11.44
CA TYR A 370 -3.39 7.32 11.21
C TYR A 370 -4.60 8.22 10.95
N VAL A 371 -4.59 9.41 11.55
CA VAL A 371 -5.58 10.46 11.28
C VAL A 371 -4.89 11.80 11.10
N ARG A 372 -5.32 12.54 10.07
CA ARG A 372 -5.05 13.98 9.93
C ARG A 372 -6.32 14.77 10.18
N TYR A 373 -6.37 15.48 11.30
CA TYR A 373 -7.57 16.16 11.81
C TYR A 373 -7.28 17.59 12.27
N ARG A 374 -8.34 18.36 12.47
CA ARG A 374 -8.32 19.61 13.23
C ARG A 374 -9.65 19.81 13.93
N ILE A 375 -9.62 20.54 15.03
CA ILE A 375 -10.83 21.00 15.71
C ILE A 375 -10.98 22.48 15.37
N LEU A 376 -12.10 22.85 14.77
CA LEU A 376 -12.38 24.19 14.27
C LEU A 376 -12.91 25.11 15.37
N SER A 377 -13.76 24.59 16.25
CA SER A 377 -14.35 25.29 17.39
C SER A 377 -14.55 24.32 18.54
N SER A 378 -14.41 24.82 19.77
CA SER A 378 -14.88 24.16 20.99
C SER A 378 -14.71 25.13 22.16
N GLU A 379 -15.69 25.22 23.05
CA GLU A 379 -15.61 25.95 24.32
C GLU A 379 -14.89 25.16 25.42
N THR A 380 -14.51 23.90 25.15
CA THR A 380 -13.86 23.03 26.13
C THR A 380 -12.48 23.57 26.52
N VAL A 381 -12.30 23.86 27.81
CA VAL A 381 -11.01 24.19 28.40
C VAL A 381 -10.26 22.90 28.72
N TYR A 382 -9.07 22.72 28.13
CA TYR A 382 -8.29 21.49 28.29
C TYR A 382 -7.29 21.60 29.44
N GLU A 383 -7.30 20.59 30.32
CA GLU A 383 -6.22 20.32 31.29
C GLU A 383 -5.49 19.05 30.86
N ASN A 384 -4.17 18.97 31.06
CA ASN A 384 -3.38 17.80 30.70
C ASN A 384 -3.98 16.53 31.34
N LYS A 385 -4.72 15.74 30.53
CA LYS A 385 -5.56 14.58 30.87
C LYS A 385 -6.97 14.94 31.35
N THR A 386 -7.90 15.04 30.41
CA THR A 386 -9.33 15.10 30.70
C THR A 386 -9.90 13.68 30.89
N PRO A 387 -10.58 13.38 32.01
CA PRO A 387 -11.33 12.13 32.18
C PRO A 387 -12.36 11.91 31.06
N TYR A 388 -12.53 10.66 30.61
CA TYR A 388 -13.37 10.32 29.44
C TYR A 388 -14.83 10.78 29.58
N ASP A 389 -15.35 10.79 30.80
CA ASP A 389 -16.72 11.18 31.16
C ASP A 389 -16.98 12.68 31.01
N THR A 390 -15.91 13.47 30.92
CA THR A 390 -15.92 14.92 30.71
C THR A 390 -15.35 15.36 29.37
N ASN A 391 -15.06 14.40 28.47
CA ASN A 391 -14.56 14.71 27.14
C ASN A 391 -15.69 15.13 26.20
N ASP A 392 -15.48 16.29 25.58
CA ASP A 392 -16.46 17.05 24.81
C ASP A 392 -16.03 17.29 23.35
N ILE A 393 -14.87 16.75 22.96
CA ILE A 393 -14.23 17.00 21.67
C ILE A 393 -14.42 15.84 20.70
N LEU A 394 -14.11 14.62 21.16
CA LEU A 394 -14.13 13.41 20.33
C LEU A 394 -14.77 12.27 21.12
N TYR A 395 -15.73 11.57 20.52
CA TYR A 395 -16.33 10.41 21.18
C TYR A 395 -15.33 9.24 21.27
N THR A 396 -15.16 8.72 22.48
CA THR A 396 -14.50 7.43 22.74
C THR A 396 -15.17 6.80 23.95
N SER A 397 -15.37 5.49 23.94
CA SER A 397 -15.99 4.80 25.07
C SER A 397 -14.93 4.53 26.15
N GLY A 398 -15.18 4.90 27.41
CA GLY A 398 -14.42 4.43 28.57
C GLY A 398 -12.91 4.76 28.68
N HIS A 399 -12.29 5.41 27.69
CA HIS A 399 -10.85 5.74 27.71
C HIS A 399 -10.58 7.25 27.65
N PRO A 400 -9.61 7.76 28.43
CA PRO A 400 -9.28 9.18 28.42
C PRO A 400 -8.66 9.58 27.08
N ILE A 401 -8.94 10.81 26.65
CA ILE A 401 -8.30 11.41 25.48
C ILE A 401 -7.22 12.39 25.93
N CYS A 402 -6.03 12.25 25.35
CA CYS A 402 -4.95 13.19 25.53
C CYS A 402 -4.57 13.88 24.23
N PHE A 403 -4.98 15.14 24.11
CA PHE A 403 -4.46 16.06 23.11
C PHE A 403 -3.24 16.78 23.69
N SER A 404 -2.09 16.64 23.04
CA SER A 404 -0.90 17.42 23.36
C SER A 404 -0.90 18.74 22.59
N ASN A 405 -0.66 19.88 23.24
CA ASN A 405 -0.50 21.18 22.59
C ASN A 405 -1.64 21.52 21.60
N PHE A 406 -2.89 21.47 22.06
CA PHE A 406 -4.08 21.70 21.24
C PHE A 406 -4.21 23.17 20.80
N GLU A 407 -4.47 23.39 19.51
CA GLU A 407 -4.74 24.71 18.93
C GLU A 407 -5.88 24.62 17.91
N LEU A 408 -6.90 25.48 18.09
CA LEU A 408 -8.04 25.53 17.18
C LEU A 408 -7.63 25.90 15.75
N GLY A 409 -8.26 25.26 14.78
CA GLY A 409 -8.07 25.50 13.34
C GLY A 409 -6.79 24.92 12.74
N LYS A 410 -5.84 24.41 13.55
CA LYS A 410 -4.58 23.84 13.05
C LYS A 410 -4.70 22.35 12.76
N TRP A 411 -4.20 21.94 11.59
CA TRP A 411 -4.06 20.54 11.22
C TRP A 411 -3.02 19.83 12.09
N LYS A 412 -3.38 18.65 12.55
CA LYS A 412 -2.53 17.71 13.27
C LYS A 412 -2.56 16.34 12.63
N GLU A 413 -1.48 15.61 12.83
CA GLU A 413 -1.31 14.24 12.38
C GLU A 413 -0.97 13.37 13.59
N CYS A 414 -1.70 12.28 13.77
CA CYS A 414 -1.52 11.37 14.89
C CYS A 414 -1.62 9.92 14.41
N CYS A 415 -0.81 9.04 15.01
CA CYS A 415 -1.01 7.60 14.94
C CYS A 415 -1.42 7.10 16.32
N PHE A 416 -2.39 6.21 16.39
CA PHE A 416 -2.89 5.62 17.64
C PHE A 416 -3.49 4.23 17.38
N ASP A 417 -3.86 3.52 18.45
CA ASP A 417 -4.61 2.26 18.34
C ASP A 417 -6.11 2.48 18.48
N ILE A 418 -6.88 1.87 17.58
CA ILE A 418 -8.30 1.60 17.80
C ILE A 418 -8.44 0.18 18.32
N VAL A 419 -9.15 0.03 19.44
CA VAL A 419 -9.36 -1.25 20.12
C VAL A 419 -10.69 -1.83 19.66
N LEU A 420 -10.63 -3.09 19.30
CA LEU A 420 -11.76 -3.90 18.89
C LEU A 420 -12.05 -4.94 19.98
N GLY A 421 -13.31 -5.04 20.35
CA GLY A 421 -13.82 -6.01 21.30
C GLY A 421 -14.70 -7.04 20.60
N ASP A 422 -14.76 -8.23 21.18
CA ASP A 422 -15.74 -9.24 20.82
C ASP A 422 -16.82 -9.30 21.90
N TYR A 423 -18.07 -9.15 21.50
CA TYR A 423 -19.24 -9.46 22.34
C TYR A 423 -19.99 -10.70 21.81
N GLY A 424 -19.51 -11.30 20.71
CA GLY A 424 -20.14 -12.36 19.94
C GLY A 424 -19.19 -13.49 19.57
N GLU A 425 -19.51 -14.18 18.47
CA GLU A 425 -18.70 -15.28 17.92
C GLU A 425 -17.66 -14.73 16.92
N GLY A 426 -16.90 -13.70 17.31
CA GLY A 426 -15.84 -13.14 16.49
C GLY A 426 -16.24 -12.03 15.51
N ASP A 427 -17.38 -11.37 15.72
CA ASP A 427 -17.73 -10.15 14.98
C ASP A 427 -17.20 -8.91 15.70
N LEU A 428 -15.89 -8.67 15.58
CA LEU A 428 -15.23 -7.57 16.28
C LEU A 428 -15.84 -6.21 15.91
N GLY A 429 -16.20 -5.45 16.95
CA GLY A 429 -16.64 -4.07 16.85
C GLY A 429 -15.73 -3.13 17.64
N VAL A 430 -15.88 -1.83 17.44
CA VAL A 430 -15.07 -0.83 18.11
C VAL A 430 -15.43 -0.80 19.59
N LEU A 431 -14.43 -1.02 20.44
CA LEU A 431 -14.53 -0.89 21.88
C LEU A 431 -14.20 0.55 22.29
N TYR A 432 -12.99 1.03 21.96
CA TYR A 432 -12.59 2.43 22.20
C TYR A 432 -11.36 2.83 21.37
N THR A 433 -11.02 4.13 21.41
CA THR A 433 -9.78 4.65 20.81
C THR A 433 -8.76 4.98 21.90
N VAL A 434 -7.53 4.50 21.77
CA VAL A 434 -6.40 4.87 22.65
C VAL A 434 -5.79 6.17 22.14
N PHE A 435 -6.55 7.25 22.21
CA PHE A 435 -6.09 8.54 21.69
C PHE A 435 -5.29 9.30 22.76
N VAL A 436 -4.00 8.98 22.87
CA VAL A 436 -3.11 9.63 23.83
C VAL A 436 -1.83 10.07 23.13
N GLU A 437 -1.86 11.25 22.51
CA GLU A 437 -0.77 11.76 21.65
C GLU A 437 0.63 11.69 22.28
N PRO A 438 0.84 12.01 23.58
CA PRO A 438 2.18 11.93 24.17
C PRO A 438 2.80 10.53 24.07
N PHE A 439 2.02 9.45 24.25
CA PHE A 439 2.54 8.08 24.12
C PHE A 439 3.14 7.78 22.75
N TYR A 440 2.73 8.54 21.72
CA TYR A 440 3.13 8.34 20.33
C TYR A 440 4.06 9.44 19.79
N LEU A 441 4.31 10.49 20.58
CA LEU A 441 5.21 11.60 20.23
C LEU A 441 6.54 11.56 20.99
N PHE A 442 6.62 10.90 22.16
CA PHE A 442 7.82 10.90 23.00
C PHE A 442 9.06 10.25 22.35
N GLU A 443 8.92 9.40 21.33
CA GLU A 443 10.07 8.81 20.62
C GLU A 443 10.59 9.68 19.45
N LYS A 444 10.01 10.87 19.18
CA LYS A 444 10.58 11.82 18.19
C LYS A 444 11.75 12.65 18.72
N GLU A 445 11.95 12.68 20.04
CA GLU A 445 12.96 13.52 20.70
C GLU A 445 14.07 12.73 21.40
N SER A 446 14.10 11.40 21.26
CA SER A 446 15.16 10.50 21.74
C SER A 446 15.88 9.84 20.58
#